data_AF-A0A963D8P4-F1
#
_entry.id   AF-A0A963D8P4-F1
#
_cell.length_a   1.000
_cell.length_b   1.000
_cell.length_c   1.000
_cell.angle_alpha   90.00
_cell.angle_beta   90.00
_cell.angle_gamma   90.00
#
_symmetry.space_group_name_H-M   'P 1'
#
loop_
_entity.id
_entity.type
_entity.pdbx_description
1 polymer ?
#
loop_
_entity_poly.entity_id
_entity_poly.type
_entity_poly.pdbx_seq_one_letter_code
_entity_poly.pdbx_strand_id
1 'polypeptide(L)'
;MLIATVAVLAALLGLIHWGLHRSLRAPREPETSDPASFALPFETVRIPTLRGRSLFGWLILADGAAPSPAVIVLHGWGGNAG
;
A
#
# COMPACT_ATOMS: atom_id res chain seq x y z
N MET A 1 -8.40 44.86 -3.32
CA MET A 1 -9.20 43.83 -4.02
C MET A 1 -8.33 42.70 -4.58
N LEU A 2 -7.24 42.98 -5.32
CA LEU A 2 -6.33 41.95 -5.86
C LEU A 2 -5.80 40.94 -4.81
N ILE A 3 -5.32 41.42 -3.66
CA ILE A 3 -4.79 40.54 -2.59
C ILE A 3 -5.87 39.58 -2.07
N ALA A 4 -7.10 40.08 -1.86
CA ALA A 4 -8.21 39.26 -1.42
C ALA A 4 -8.58 38.21 -2.48
N THR A 5 -8.61 38.59 -3.75
CA THR A 5 -8.85 37.65 -4.87
C THR A 5 -7.78 36.55 -4.93
N VAL A 6 -6.50 36.91 -4.79
CA VAL A 6 -5.39 35.95 -4.79
C VAL A 6 -5.49 35.00 -3.59
N ALA A 7 -5.80 35.53 -2.40
CA ALA A 7 -5.96 34.72 -1.19
C ALA A 7 -7.12 33.71 -1.32
N VAL A 8 -8.26 34.15 -1.86
CA VAL A 8 -9.41 33.27 -2.11
C VAL A 8 -9.05 32.18 -3.12
N LEU A 9 -8.39 32.53 -4.22
CA LEU A 9 -7.97 31.56 -5.23
C LEU A 9 -6.99 30.53 -4.66
N ALA A 10 -6.00 30.97 -3.89
CA ALA A 10 -5.05 30.08 -3.23
C ALA A 10 -5.74 29.12 -2.25
N ALA A 11 -6.72 29.62 -1.47
CA ALA A 11 -7.50 28.80 -0.56
C ALA A 11 -8.33 27.74 -1.31
N LEU A 12 -8.98 28.12 -2.42
CA LEU A 12 -9.74 27.19 -3.25
C LEU A 12 -8.85 26.11 -3.87
N LEU A 13 -7.69 26.48 -4.41
CA LEU A 13 -6.72 25.52 -4.97
C LEU A 13 -6.17 24.59 -3.89
N GLY A 14 -5.87 25.11 -2.71
CA GLY A 14 -5.46 24.32 -1.56
C GLY A 14 -6.53 23.31 -1.13
N LEU A 15 -7.79 23.71 -1.10
CA LEU A 15 -8.91 22.84 -0.75
C LEU A 15 -9.13 21.75 -1.80
N ILE A 16 -9.05 22.09 -3.09
CA ILE A 16 -9.14 21.11 -4.19
C ILE A 16 -7.99 20.10 -4.09
N HIS A 17 -6.75 20.58 -3.92
CA HIS A 17 -5.58 19.72 -3.79
C HIS A 17 -5.71 18.77 -2.60
N TRP A 18 -6.11 19.29 -1.44
CA TRP A 18 -6.37 18.49 -0.26
C TRP A 18 -7.48 17.46 -0.50
N GLY A 19 -8.58 17.87 -1.12
CA GLY A 19 -9.72 17.01 -1.44
C GLY A 19 -9.33 15.84 -2.35
N LEU A 20 -8.54 16.10 -3.39
CA LEU A 20 -8.03 15.07 -4.30
C LEU A 20 -7.13 14.06 -3.58
N HIS A 21 -6.19 14.54 -2.76
CA HIS A 21 -5.35 13.64 -1.97
C HIS A 21 -6.14 12.80 -0.98
N ARG A 22 -7.19 13.38 -0.37
CA ARG A 22 -8.03 12.69 0.59
C ARG A 22 -8.97 11.68 -0.06
N SER A 23 -9.49 11.96 -1.26
CA SER A 23 -10.43 11.09 -1.98
C SER A 23 -9.74 9.95 -2.72
N LEU A 24 -8.53 10.18 -3.23
CA LEU A 24 -7.75 9.18 -3.97
C LEU A 24 -6.80 8.36 -3.08
N ARG A 25 -6.80 8.61 -1.76
CA ARG A 25 -6.02 7.82 -0.83
C ARG A 25 -6.64 6.43 -0.71
N ALA A 26 -5.87 5.41 -1.06
CA ALA A 26 -6.23 4.02 -0.81
C ALA A 26 -6.56 3.83 0.69
N PRO A 27 -7.73 3.23 1.02
CA PRO A 27 -8.05 2.81 2.38
C PRO A 27 -6.96 1.89 2.94
N ARG A 28 -6.81 1.87 4.26
CA ARG A 28 -5.91 0.94 4.95
C ARG A 28 -6.77 -0.10 5.63
N GLU A 29 -7.20 -1.09 4.86
CA GLU A 29 -7.94 -2.23 5.40
C GLU A 29 -6.94 -3.28 5.91
N PRO A 30 -7.16 -3.83 7.11
CA PRO A 30 -6.37 -4.96 7.59
C PRO A 30 -6.66 -6.18 6.72
N GLU A 31 -5.65 -7.02 6.58
CA GLU A 31 -5.76 -8.35 6.00
C GLU A 31 -6.78 -9.20 6.78
N THR A 32 -7.72 -9.80 6.06
CA THR A 32 -8.80 -10.61 6.68
C THR A 32 -8.61 -12.11 6.49
N SER A 33 -7.66 -12.49 5.63
CA SER A 33 -7.30 -13.87 5.33
C SER A 33 -5.78 -14.01 5.37
N ASP A 34 -5.28 -15.24 5.40
CA ASP A 34 -3.86 -15.56 5.28
C ASP A 34 -3.66 -16.85 4.45
N PRO A 35 -2.44 -17.18 4.02
CA PRO A 35 -2.20 -18.36 3.19
C PRO A 35 -2.55 -19.69 3.86
N ALA A 36 -2.63 -19.75 5.20
CA ALA A 36 -3.01 -20.98 5.89
C ALA A 36 -4.47 -21.36 5.63
N SER A 37 -5.34 -20.43 5.24
CA SER A 37 -6.71 -20.77 4.78
C SER A 37 -6.71 -21.65 3.53
N PHE A 38 -5.58 -21.72 2.81
CA PHE A 38 -5.36 -22.57 1.65
C PHE A 38 -4.38 -23.73 1.94
N ALA A 39 -4.12 -24.02 3.22
CA ALA A 39 -3.13 -25.01 3.66
C ALA A 39 -1.71 -24.77 3.14
N LEU A 40 -1.35 -23.51 2.87
CA LEU A 40 0.00 -23.12 2.46
C LEU A 40 0.83 -22.69 3.68
N PRO A 41 1.99 -23.31 3.96
CA PRO A 41 2.91 -22.82 4.97
C PRO A 41 3.49 -21.47 4.51
N PHE A 42 3.55 -20.50 5.42
CA PHE A 42 4.03 -19.16 5.11
C PHE A 42 4.76 -18.51 6.29
N GLU A 43 5.59 -17.53 5.97
CA GLU A 43 6.21 -16.62 6.93
C GLU A 43 5.68 -15.21 6.73
N THR A 44 5.38 -14.50 7.82
CA THR A 44 5.09 -13.08 7.76
C THR A 44 6.38 -12.30 7.66
N VAL A 45 6.55 -11.51 6.59
CA VAL A 45 7.76 -10.75 6.34
C VAL A 45 7.52 -9.25 6.37
N ARG A 46 8.54 -8.51 6.84
CA ARG A 46 8.58 -7.05 6.82
C ARG A 46 9.77 -6.57 6.01
N ILE A 47 9.49 -5.96 4.86
CA ILE A 47 10.53 -5.52 3.92
C ILE A 47 10.76 -4.01 4.11
N PRO A 48 11.98 -3.56 4.44
CA PRO A 48 12.28 -2.14 4.57
C PRO A 48 12.27 -1.44 3.20
N THR A 49 11.88 -0.17 3.18
CA THR A 49 11.91 0.69 1.99
C THR A 49 12.89 1.84 2.19
N LEU A 50 13.37 2.43 1.08
CA LEU A 50 14.34 3.54 1.10
C LEU A 50 13.87 4.76 1.94
N ARG A 51 12.57 4.96 2.09
CA ARG A 51 11.99 6.09 2.86
C ARG A 51 11.61 5.73 4.30
N GLY A 52 12.23 4.69 4.86
CA GLY A 52 12.02 4.29 6.27
C GLY A 52 10.64 3.70 6.55
N ARG A 53 9.84 3.39 5.53
CA ARG A 53 8.61 2.61 5.68
C ARG A 53 8.92 1.12 5.53
N SER A 54 7.98 0.28 5.97
CA SER A 54 8.07 -1.16 5.81
C SER A 54 6.82 -1.69 5.09
N LEU A 55 7.05 -2.59 4.13
CA LEU A 55 6.02 -3.36 3.44
C LEU A 55 5.77 -4.66 4.22
N PHE A 56 4.52 -5.07 4.27
CA PHE A 56 4.08 -6.35 4.79
C PHE A 56 3.90 -7.33 3.62
N GLY A 57 4.14 -8.62 3.85
CA GLY A 57 3.78 -9.67 2.91
C GLY A 57 3.89 -11.04 3.54
N TRP A 58 3.46 -12.04 2.76
CA TRP A 58 3.62 -13.44 3.09
C TRP A 58 4.65 -14.08 2.17
N LEU A 59 5.63 -14.74 2.76
CA LEU A 59 6.62 -15.53 2.06
C LEU A 59 6.21 -17.00 2.12
N ILE A 60 5.93 -17.58 0.95
CA ILE A 60 5.71 -19.02 0.80
C ILE A 60 6.99 -19.58 0.19
N LEU A 61 7.67 -20.46 0.94
CA LEU A 61 8.88 -21.11 0.48
C LEU A 61 8.50 -22.27 -0.44
N ALA A 62 9.31 -22.49 -1.48
CA ALA A 62 9.21 -23.68 -2.30
C ALA A 62 9.61 -24.92 -1.47
N ASP A 63 9.02 -26.07 -1.79
CA ASP A 63 9.37 -27.32 -1.13
C ASP A 63 10.83 -27.72 -1.46
N GLY A 64 11.60 -28.05 -0.42
CA GLY A 64 12.99 -28.51 -0.54
C GLY A 64 14.03 -27.41 -0.33
N ALA A 65 15.31 -27.81 -0.39
CA ALA A 65 16.45 -26.95 -0.03
C ALA A 65 17.15 -26.30 -1.25
N ALA A 66 16.67 -26.57 -2.47
CA ALA A 66 17.29 -26.05 -3.68
C ALA A 66 16.81 -24.62 -4.00
N PRO A 67 17.70 -23.73 -4.49
CA PRO A 67 17.28 -22.43 -5.00
C PRO A 67 16.19 -22.58 -6.06
N SER A 68 15.07 -21.91 -5.83
CA SER A 68 13.89 -21.96 -6.70
C SER A 68 13.54 -20.56 -7.21
N PRO A 69 12.97 -20.43 -8.42
CA PRO A 69 12.48 -19.14 -8.90
C PRO A 69 11.43 -18.57 -7.94
N ALA A 70 11.53 -17.27 -7.65
CA ALA A 70 10.56 -16.56 -6.83
C ALA A 70 9.56 -15.80 -7.71
N VAL A 71 8.29 -15.78 -7.29
CA VAL A 71 7.23 -14.97 -7.91
C VAL A 71 6.79 -13.92 -6.90
N ILE A 72 6.62 -12.68 -7.37
CA ILE A 72 6.06 -11.60 -6.57
C ILE A 72 4.66 -11.31 -7.11
N VAL A 73 3.66 -11.49 -6.25
CA VAL A 73 2.28 -11.09 -6.54
C VAL A 73 2.06 -9.69 -5.98
N LEU A 74 1.65 -8.76 -6.83
CA LEU A 74 1.40 -7.37 -6.46
C LEU A 74 -0.08 -7.05 -6.63
N HIS A 75 -0.67 -6.44 -5.61
CA HIS A 75 -2.06 -5.98 -5.67
C HIS A 75 -2.18 -4.65 -6.44
N GLY A 76 -3.40 -4.35 -6.91
CA GLY A 76 -3.75 -3.07 -7.51
C GLY A 76 -3.99 -1.96 -6.48
N TRP A 77 -4.44 -0.80 -6.93
CA TRP A 77 -4.80 0.31 -6.04
C TRP A 77 -5.92 -0.09 -5.07
N GLY A 78 -5.73 0.20 -3.78
CA GLY A 78 -6.70 -0.13 -2.73
C GLY A 78 -6.63 -1.57 -2.20
N GLY A 79 -5.86 -2.46 -2.84
CA GLY A 79 -5.61 -3.81 -2.32
C GLY A 79 -4.53 -3.85 -1.23
N ASN A 80 -4.37 -5.01 -0.64
CA ASN A 80 -3.32 -5.36 0.31
C ASN A 80 -2.89 -6.83 0.03
N ALA A 81 -2.21 -7.48 0.97
CA ALA A 81 -1.77 -8.87 0.81
C ALA A 81 -2.88 -9.90 1.03
N GLY A 82 -4.05 -9.57 1.62
CA GLY A 82 -5.00 -10.54 2.17
C GLY A 82 -6.44 -10.12 2.38
#